data_AF-A0A949TJ26-F1
#
_entry.id   AF-A0A949TJ26-F1
#
_cell.length_a   1.000
_cell.length_b   1.000
_cell.length_c   1.000
_cell.angle_alpha   90.00
_cell.angle_beta   90.00
_cell.angle_gamma   90.00
#
_symmetry.space_group_name_H-M   'P 1'
#
loop_
_entity.id
_entity.type
_entity.pdbx_description
1 polymer ?
#
loop_
_entity_poly.entity_id
_entity_poly.type
_entity_poly.pdbx_seq_one_letter_code
_entity_poly.pdbx_strand_id
1 'polypeptide(L)' 'MTDLNINEPVNTQLVESLVQVIRSLSPAEQALLQSKLLSDIPYPCTNELTQLIESGGALDFLKDEPDIYTLSDGEPIE' A
#
# COMPACT_ATOMS: atom_id res chain seq x y z
N MET A 1 -3.04 -0.30 16.84
CA MET A 1 -2.03 0.39 17.67
C MET A 1 -0.88 -0.58 17.81
N THR A 2 0.14 -0.45 16.97
CA THR A 2 1.36 -1.26 17.03
C THR A 2 2.28 -0.64 18.06
N ASP A 3 2.50 -1.33 19.17
CA ASP A 3 3.52 -1.00 20.14
C ASP A 3 4.89 -1.11 19.46
N LEU A 4 5.44 0.02 19.04
CA LEU A 4 6.83 0.13 18.62
C LEU A 4 7.69 -0.12 19.86
N ASN A 5 8.44 -1.21 19.85
CA ASN A 5 9.41 -1.56 20.88
C ASN A 5 10.54 -0.50 20.91
N ILE A 6 10.46 0.46 21.82
CA ILE A 6 11.35 1.64 21.91
C ILE A 6 12.73 1.31 22.54
N ASN A 7 13.27 0.10 22.34
CA ASN A 7 14.53 -0.34 22.94
C ASN A 7 15.57 -0.81 21.91
N GLU A 8 15.47 -0.41 20.65
CA GLU A 8 16.63 -0.50 19.75
C GLU A 8 17.62 0.63 20.08
N PRO A 9 18.92 0.33 20.27
CA PRO A 9 19.91 1.38 20.48
C PRO A 9 20.00 2.26 19.22
N VAL A 10 19.51 3.49 19.34
CA VAL A 10 19.56 4.48 18.26
C VAL A 10 21.03 4.78 17.94
N ASN A 11 21.43 4.59 16.69
CA ASN A 11 22.76 4.97 16.22
C ASN A 11 22.80 6.49 16.00
N THR A 12 23.00 7.24 17.09
CA THR A 12 23.00 8.72 17.10
C THR A 12 24.07 9.31 16.18
N GLN A 13 25.24 8.68 16.10
CA GLN A 13 26.33 9.11 15.21
C GLN A 13 25.93 9.05 13.73
N LEU A 14 25.25 7.97 13.33
CA LEU A 14 24.74 7.84 11.96
C LEU A 14 23.67 8.90 11.67
N VAL A 15 22.74 9.12 12.61
CA VAL A 15 21.68 10.12 12.48
C VAL A 15 22.27 11.53 12.30
N GLU A 16 23.25 11.90 13.12
CA GLU A 16 23.92 13.21 13.05
C GLU A 16 24.66 13.41 11.73
N SER A 17 25.39 12.38 11.28
CA SER A 17 26.07 12.40 9.97
C SER A 17 25.08 12.62 8.83
N LEU A 18 23.94 11.92 8.86
CA LEU A 18 22.90 12.07 7.83
C LEU A 18 22.28 13.47 7.85
N VAL A 19 22.01 14.03 9.03
CA VAL A 19 21.52 15.42 9.16
C VAL A 19 22.50 16.42 8.57
N GLN A 20 23.79 16.23 8.79
CA GLN A 20 24.82 17.12 8.23
C GLN A 20 24.86 17.07 6.71
N VAL A 21 24.77 15.87 6.12
CA VAL A 21 24.69 15.70 4.66
C VAL A 21 23.42 16.31 4.09
N ILE A 22 22.26 16.12 4.73
CA ILE A 22 20.99 16.70 4.26
C ILE A 22 21.06 18.23 4.24
N ARG A 23 21.68 18.84 5.25
CA ARG A 23 21.82 20.30 5.35
C ARG A 23 22.78 20.91 4.34
N SER A 24 23.70 20.14 3.74
CA SER A 24 24.60 20.64 2.71
C SER A 24 23.98 20.67 1.31
N LEU A 25 22.84 20.00 1.13
CA LEU A 25 22.08 19.99 -0.12
C LEU A 25 21.39 21.34 -0.39
N SER A 26 21.21 21.67 -1.66
CA SER A 26 20.39 22.81 -2.07
C SER A 26 18.89 22.60 -1.75
N PRO A 27 18.08 23.66 -1.70
CA PRO A 27 16.64 23.54 -1.43
C PRO A 27 15.90 22.57 -2.37
N ALA A 28 16.29 22.53 -3.65
CA ALA A 28 15.71 21.63 -4.65
C ALA A 28 16.07 20.16 -4.38
N GLU A 29 17.32 19.89 -4.01
CA GLU A 29 17.79 18.55 -3.66
C GLU A 29 17.18 18.06 -2.35
N GLN A 30 17.00 18.94 -1.35
CA GLN A 30 16.29 18.61 -0.12
C GLN A 30 14.82 18.24 -0.38
N ALA A 31 14.12 18.99 -1.24
CA ALA A 31 12.75 18.70 -1.63
C ALA A 31 12.64 17.35 -2.39
N LEU A 32 13.59 17.06 -3.28
CA LEU A 32 13.66 15.77 -3.97
C LEU A 32 13.92 14.61 -3.00
N LEU A 33 14.82 14.80 -2.04
CA LEU A 33 15.12 13.80 -1.02
C LEU A 33 13.91 13.55 -0.12
N GLN A 34 13.22 14.60 0.30
CA GLN A 34 11.98 14.51 1.08
C GLN A 34 10.92 13.72 0.32
N SER A 35 10.73 13.98 -0.97
CA SER A 35 9.86 13.17 -1.81
C SER A 35 10.31 11.71 -1.81
N LYS A 36 11.59 11.39 -2.01
CA LYS A 36 12.03 9.99 -2.09
C LYS A 36 11.92 9.22 -0.76
N LEU A 37 12.23 9.88 0.36
CA LEU A 37 12.24 9.25 1.69
C LEU A 37 10.85 9.20 2.33
N LEU A 38 9.99 10.19 2.06
CA LEU A 38 8.67 10.34 2.68
C LEU A 38 7.53 10.19 1.66
N SER A 39 7.81 9.71 0.44
CA SER A 39 6.74 9.19 -0.40
C SER A 39 6.27 7.89 0.23
N ASP A 40 5.33 8.01 1.16
CA ASP A 40 4.26 7.03 1.23
C ASP A 40 3.55 7.13 -0.12
N ILE A 41 3.93 6.27 -1.07
CA ILE A 41 2.99 5.94 -2.12
C ILE A 41 1.90 5.17 -1.37
N PRO A 42 0.71 5.75 -1.15
CA PRO A 42 -0.33 5.04 -0.44
C PRO A 42 -0.59 3.77 -1.24
N TYR A 43 -0.34 2.62 -0.62
CA TYR A 43 -0.78 1.38 -1.21
C TYR A 43 -2.31 1.51 -1.32
N PRO A 44 -2.90 1.24 -2.51
CA PRO A 44 -4.32 1.40 -2.67
C PRO A 44 -5.02 0.54 -1.61
N CYS A 45 -5.92 1.16 -0.86
CA CYS A 45 -6.68 0.43 0.15
C CYS A 45 -7.62 -0.56 -0.54
N THR A 46 -8.11 -1.55 0.21
CA THR A 46 -9.02 -2.58 -0.33
C THR A 46 -10.19 -1.97 -1.11
N ASN A 47 -10.76 -0.86 -0.62
CA ASN A 47 -11.87 -0.19 -1.28
C ASN A 47 -11.49 0.41 -2.66
N GLU A 48 -10.30 1.01 -2.77
CA GLU A 48 -9.80 1.55 -4.05
C GLU A 48 -9.52 0.43 -5.05
N LEU A 49 -8.95 -0.69 -4.59
CA LEU A 49 -8.75 -1.88 -5.40
C LEU A 49 -10.07 -2.48 -5.87
N THR A 50 -11.06 -2.62 -4.97
CA THR A 50 -12.39 -3.14 -5.32
C THR A 50 -13.07 -2.25 -6.36
N GLN A 51 -13.06 -0.92 -6.19
CA GLN A 51 -13.63 0.00 -7.18
C GLN A 51 -12.93 -0.11 -8.54
N LEU A 52 -11.60 -0.27 -8.55
CA LEU A 52 -10.85 -0.45 -9.79
C LEU A 52 -11.22 -1.76 -10.49
N ILE A 53 -11.36 -2.85 -9.73
CA ILE A 53 -11.75 -4.17 -10.24
C ILE A 53 -13.18 -4.13 -10.81
N GLU A 54 -14.12 -3.52 -10.09
CA GLU A 54 -15.52 -3.36 -10.53
C GLU A 54 -15.64 -2.48 -11.77
N SER A 55 -14.97 -1.33 -11.80
CA SER A 55 -15.02 -0.40 -12.93
C SER A 55 -14.22 -0.87 -14.16
N GLY A 56 -13.15 -1.65 -13.93
CA GLY A 56 -12.28 -2.18 -14.97
C GLY A 56 -12.80 -3.44 -15.67
N GLY A 57 -13.92 -4.01 -15.21
CA GLY A 57 -14.50 -5.23 -15.80
C GLY A 57 -13.66 -6.48 -15.58
N ALA A 58 -12.71 -6.48 -14.64
CA ALA A 58 -11.85 -7.62 -14.36
C ALA A 58 -12.63 -8.86 -13.87
N LEU A 59 -13.86 -8.64 -13.38
CA LEU A 59 -14.80 -9.67 -12.93
C LEU A 59 -15.96 -9.88 -13.90
N ASP A 60 -15.92 -9.32 -15.11
CA ASP A 60 -17.02 -9.48 -16.08
C ASP A 60 -17.24 -10.94 -16.47
N PHE A 61 -16.20 -11.77 -16.42
CA PHE A 61 -16.31 -13.21 -16.66
C PHE A 61 -17.28 -13.91 -15.70
N LEU A 62 -17.44 -13.41 -14.46
CA LEU A 62 -18.40 -13.95 -13.49
C LEU A 62 -19.85 -13.79 -13.93
N LYS A 63 -20.14 -12.86 -14.86
CA LYS A 63 -21.50 -12.68 -15.39
C LYS A 63 -21.92 -13.82 -16.31
N ASP A 64 -20.96 -14.47 -16.94
CA ASP A 64 -21.15 -15.57 -17.88
C ASP A 64 -20.88 -16.94 -17.24
N GLU A 65 -20.48 -16.97 -15.96
CA GLU A 65 -20.30 -18.23 -15.25
C GLU A 65 -21.66 -18.89 -15.01
N PRO A 66 -21.84 -20.15 -15.42
CA PRO A 66 -23.04 -20.88 -15.06
C PRO A 66 -23.08 -21.07 -13.55
N ASP A 67 -24.29 -20.97 -12.98
CA ASP A 67 -24.50 -21.42 -11.61
C ASP A 67 -24.02 -22.87 -11.50
N ILE A 68 -23.35 -23.23 -10.42
CA ILE A 68 -22.94 -24.62 -10.14
C ILE A 68 -23.64 -25.19 -8.90
N TYR A 69 -24.40 -24.34 -8.20
CA TYR A 69 -25.20 -24.69 -7.03
C TYR A 69 -26.55 -23.98 -7.12
N THR A 70 -27.61 -24.57 -6.55
CA THR A 70 -28.89 -23.88 -6.43
C THR A 70 -28.83 -22.80 -5.33
N LEU A 71 -29.55 -21.69 -5.54
CA LEU A 71 -29.71 -20.65 -4.52
C LEU A 71 -30.68 -21.04 -3.39
N SER A 72 -31.49 -22.08 -3.60
CA SER A 72 -32.53 -22.50 -2.65
C SER A 72 -32.00 -23.40 -1.53
N ASP A 73 -31.18 -24.39 -1.89
CA ASP A 73 -30.66 -25.39 -0.95
C ASP A 73 -29.13 -25.51 -0.95
N GLY A 74 -28.45 -24.87 -1.90
CA GLY A 74 -26.98 -24.92 -1.99
C GLY A 74 -26.45 -26.24 -2.54
N GLU A 75 -27.31 -27.12 -3.05
CA GLU A 75 -26.90 -28.37 -3.68
C GLU A 75 -26.41 -28.13 -5.12
N PRO A 76 -25.52 -28.99 -5.66
CA PRO A 76 -25.08 -28.88 -7.05
C PRO A 76 -26.26 -28.93 -8.03
N ILE A 77 -26.20 -28.18 -9.12
CA ILE A 77 -27.16 -28.37 -10.22
C ILE A 77 -26.81 -29.63 -11.03
N GLU A 78 -27.80 -30.49 -11.27
CA GLU A 78 -27.72 -31.71 -12.10
C GLU A 78 -27.91 -31.44 -13.60
#